data_AF-A0A821MJ89-F1
#
_entry.id   AF-A0A821MJ89-F1
#
_cell.length_a   1.000
_cell.length_b   1.000
_cell.length_c   1.000
_cell.angle_alpha   90.00
_cell.angle_beta   90.00
_cell.angle_gamma   90.00
#
_symmetry.space_group_name_H-M   'P 1'
#
loop_
_entity.id
_entity.type
_entity.pdbx_description
1 polymer ?
#
loop_
_entity_poly.entity_id
_entity_poly.type
_entity_poly.pdbx_seq_one_letter_code
_entity_poly.pdbx_strand_id
1 'polypeptide(L)'
;KLHAAVRNAAHEDKTWLSDLENSNWLFHIRAVLTAAIRLVSLVHNEKRSVLVHCSDGWDRTAQLTSLAMLMLDAHYRTLNGYMILIEKEWLSFGHKFFLRIGHGDKSDSERSPVFLQFLDCTFQLSQQ
;
A
#
# COMPACT_ATOMS: atom_id res chain seq x y z
N LYS A 1 -13.18 8.82 -6.19
CA LYS A 1 -13.98 9.27 -5.02
C LYS A 1 -13.17 10.14 -4.08
N LEU A 2 -12.07 9.63 -3.48
CA LEU A 2 -11.24 10.44 -2.57
C LEU A 2 -10.77 11.76 -3.17
N HIS A 3 -10.23 11.74 -4.40
CA HIS A 3 -9.80 12.98 -5.07
C HIS A 3 -10.93 14.02 -5.20
N ALA A 4 -12.17 13.58 -5.44
CA ALA A 4 -13.33 14.47 -5.50
C ALA A 4 -13.69 15.00 -4.09
N ALA A 5 -13.67 14.14 -3.06
CA ALA A 5 -13.89 14.53 -1.68
C ALA A 5 -12.91 15.62 -1.22
N VAL A 6 -11.62 15.45 -1.52
CA VAL A 6 -10.56 16.43 -1.18
C VAL A 6 -10.78 17.76 -1.91
N ARG A 7 -11.16 17.72 -3.19
CA ARG A 7 -11.47 18.95 -3.95
C ARG A 7 -12.70 19.67 -3.42
N ASN A 8 -13.72 18.94 -2.99
CA ASN A 8 -14.95 19.53 -2.47
C ASN A 8 -14.73 20.17 -1.09
N ALA A 9 -13.97 19.53 -0.20
CA ALA A 9 -13.64 20.07 1.11
C ALA A 9 -12.87 21.41 1.05
N ALA A 10 -12.07 21.61 -0.01
CA ALA A 10 -11.40 22.90 -0.23
C ALA A 10 -12.38 24.07 -0.47
N HIS A 11 -13.66 23.78 -0.75
CA HIS A 11 -14.69 24.77 -1.04
C HIS A 11 -15.84 24.77 -0.01
N GLU A 12 -16.23 23.61 0.55
CA GLU A 12 -17.24 23.46 1.61
C GLU A 12 -16.95 22.27 2.54
N ASP A 13 -16.76 22.52 3.84
CA ASP A 13 -16.35 21.51 4.83
C ASP A 13 -17.49 20.61 5.39
N LYS A 14 -18.75 20.91 5.06
CA LYS A 14 -19.91 20.30 5.75
C LYS A 14 -20.05 18.78 5.52
N THR A 15 -19.51 18.24 4.44
CA THR A 15 -19.63 16.81 4.08
C THR A 15 -18.31 16.05 4.10
N TRP A 16 -17.19 16.68 4.49
CA TRP A 16 -15.84 16.10 4.36
C TRP A 16 -15.72 14.68 4.93
N LEU A 17 -16.13 14.47 6.18
CA LEU A 17 -16.00 13.16 6.83
C LEU A 17 -16.83 12.07 6.14
N SER A 18 -18.03 12.41 5.67
CA SER A 18 -18.89 11.48 4.93
C SER A 18 -18.31 11.16 3.55
N ASP A 19 -17.81 12.16 2.83
CA ASP A 19 -17.20 11.97 1.51
C ASP A 19 -15.89 11.17 1.59
N LEU A 20 -15.11 11.38 2.65
CA LEU A 20 -13.92 10.60 2.96
C LEU A 20 -14.28 9.14 3.26
N GLU A 21 -15.28 8.89 4.10
CA GLU A 21 -15.76 7.53 4.41
C GLU A 21 -16.28 6.83 3.13
N ASN A 22 -17.11 7.52 2.35
CA ASN A 22 -17.67 7.04 1.08
C ASN A 22 -16.60 6.74 0.01
N SER A 23 -15.40 7.29 0.17
CA SER A 23 -14.26 6.97 -0.70
C SER A 23 -13.67 5.59 -0.46
N ASN A 24 -13.89 5.00 0.72
CA ASN A 24 -13.28 3.77 1.22
C ASN A 24 -11.74 3.76 1.26
N TRP A 25 -11.07 4.89 1.04
CA TRP A 25 -9.61 4.92 1.02
C TRP A 25 -9.00 4.46 2.34
N LEU A 26 -9.42 5.07 3.45
CA LEU A 26 -8.94 4.70 4.78
C LEU A 26 -9.34 3.27 5.18
N PHE A 27 -10.49 2.78 4.70
CA PHE A 27 -10.86 1.37 4.86
C PHE A 27 -9.83 0.45 4.18
N HIS A 28 -9.41 0.75 2.96
CA HIS A 28 -8.41 -0.02 2.25
C HIS A 28 -7.03 0.07 2.89
N ILE A 29 -6.58 1.26 3.30
CA ILE A 29 -5.31 1.44 4.02
C ILE A 29 -5.30 0.62 5.32
N ARG A 30 -6.38 0.69 6.11
CA ARG A 30 -6.54 -0.12 7.32
C ARG A 30 -6.49 -1.61 7.01
N ALA A 31 -7.16 -2.07 5.96
CA ALA A 31 -7.19 -3.48 5.59
C ALA A 31 -5.80 -4.02 5.24
N VAL A 32 -5.03 -3.24 4.45
CA VAL A 32 -3.65 -3.59 4.07
C VAL A 32 -2.74 -3.63 5.30
N LEU A 33 -2.77 -2.60 6.15
CA LEU A 33 -1.97 -2.56 7.39
C LEU A 33 -2.33 -3.71 8.34
N THR A 34 -3.62 -3.99 8.53
CA THR A 34 -4.10 -5.06 9.42
C THR A 34 -3.59 -6.42 8.95
N ALA A 35 -3.65 -6.69 7.64
CA ALA A 35 -3.11 -7.92 7.06
C ALA A 35 -1.59 -8.00 7.25
N ALA A 36 -0.84 -6.92 7.01
CA ALA A 36 0.60 -6.89 7.23
C ALA A 36 0.97 -7.13 8.71
N ILE A 37 0.27 -6.51 9.66
CA ILE A 37 0.45 -6.74 11.10
C ILE A 37 0.19 -8.20 11.46
N ARG A 38 -0.81 -8.84 10.83
CA ARG A 38 -1.06 -10.28 11.03
C ARG A 38 0.13 -11.13 10.58
N LEU A 39 0.75 -10.80 9.43
CA LEU A 39 1.97 -11.47 8.96
C LEU A 39 3.12 -11.29 9.97
N VAL A 40 3.33 -10.07 10.44
CA VAL A 40 4.36 -9.76 11.45
C VAL A 40 4.14 -10.58 12.72
N SER A 41 2.90 -10.70 13.21
CA SER A 41 2.59 -11.50 14.40
C SER A 41 2.87 -13.00 14.18
N LEU A 42 2.49 -13.55 13.03
CA LEU A 42 2.77 -14.95 12.68
C LEU A 42 4.28 -15.24 12.64
N VAL A 43 5.08 -14.31 12.09
CA VAL A 43 6.53 -14.48 11.98
C VAL A 43 7.23 -14.20 13.31
N HIS A 44 6.99 -13.04 13.91
CA HIS A 44 7.73 -12.57 15.08
C HIS A 44 7.26 -13.22 16.39
N ASN A 45 5.94 -13.33 16.61
CA ASN A 45 5.41 -13.84 17.87
C ASN A 45 5.25 -15.35 17.83
N GLU A 46 4.62 -15.87 16.77
CA GLU A 46 4.29 -17.29 16.66
C GLU A 46 5.45 -18.14 16.07
N LYS A 47 6.52 -17.50 15.58
CA LYS A 47 7.71 -18.16 15.01
C LYS A 47 7.38 -19.09 13.83
N ARG A 48 6.41 -18.71 13.00
CA ARG A 48 5.96 -19.48 11.83
C ARG A 48 6.49 -18.88 10.52
N SER A 49 6.79 -19.75 9.56
CA SER A 49 6.97 -19.34 8.17
C SER A 49 5.60 -19.06 7.53
N VAL A 50 5.51 -18.05 6.67
CA VAL A 50 4.26 -17.64 6.02
C VAL A 50 4.44 -17.56 4.52
N LEU A 51 3.51 -18.15 3.77
CA LEU A 51 3.38 -17.97 2.32
C LEU A 51 2.34 -16.89 2.04
N VAL A 52 2.73 -15.82 1.37
CA VAL A 52 1.83 -14.72 0.97
C VAL A 52 1.57 -14.83 -0.52
N HIS A 53 0.31 -15.04 -0.89
CA HIS A 53 -0.11 -14.98 -2.30
C HIS A 53 -1.44 -14.23 -2.43
N CYS A 54 -1.74 -13.80 -3.65
CA CYS A 54 -3.04 -13.27 -4.05
C CYS A 54 -3.46 -14.00 -5.32
N SER A 55 -4.20 -13.33 -6.22
CA SER A 55 -4.52 -13.86 -7.55
C SER A 55 -3.25 -14.03 -8.38
N ASP A 56 -2.61 -12.92 -8.78
CA ASP A 56 -1.40 -12.95 -9.63
C ASP A 56 -0.09 -12.72 -8.87
N GLY A 57 -0.17 -12.29 -7.60
CA GLY A 57 1.00 -12.16 -6.74
C GLY A 57 1.86 -10.89 -6.90
N TRP A 58 1.50 -9.93 -7.76
CA TRP A 58 2.31 -8.71 -8.00
C TRP A 58 1.73 -7.41 -7.43
N ASP A 59 0.50 -7.40 -6.91
CA ASP A 59 -0.17 -6.19 -6.38
C ASP A 59 -0.24 -6.24 -4.84
N ARG A 60 -1.27 -6.90 -4.30
CA ARG A 60 -1.48 -7.02 -2.85
C ARG A 60 -0.36 -7.80 -2.15
N THR A 61 0.22 -8.81 -2.81
CA THR A 61 1.35 -9.54 -2.26
C THR A 61 2.54 -8.62 -2.02
N ALA A 62 2.87 -7.72 -2.97
CA ALA A 62 3.96 -6.75 -2.82
C ALA A 62 3.68 -5.75 -1.69
N GLN A 63 2.43 -5.28 -1.55
CA GLN A 63 2.02 -4.45 -0.42
C GLN A 63 2.29 -5.13 0.93
N LEU A 64 1.80 -6.37 1.09
CA LEU A 64 1.84 -7.08 2.37
C LEU A 64 3.25 -7.51 2.78
N THR A 65 4.03 -8.04 1.84
CA THR A 65 5.41 -8.47 2.09
C THR A 65 6.33 -7.28 2.39
N SER A 66 6.21 -6.18 1.64
CA SER A 66 6.98 -4.96 1.88
C SER A 66 6.70 -4.35 3.25
N LEU A 67 5.43 -4.23 3.63
CA LEU A 67 5.04 -3.68 4.93
C LEU A 67 5.47 -4.58 6.08
N ALA A 68 5.33 -5.90 5.95
CA ALA A 68 5.83 -6.83 6.96
C ALA A 68 7.35 -6.71 7.14
N MET A 69 8.11 -6.62 6.05
CA MET A 69 9.56 -6.42 6.11
C MET A 69 9.96 -5.09 6.76
N LEU A 70 9.26 -3.99 6.49
CA LEU A 70 9.49 -2.70 7.16
C LEU A 70 9.29 -2.77 8.67
N MET A 71 8.27 -3.52 9.12
CA MET A 71 7.96 -3.68 10.53
C MET A 71 8.94 -4.64 11.24
N LEU A 72 9.46 -5.64 10.53
CA LEU A 72 10.32 -6.68 11.10
C LEU A 72 11.81 -6.31 11.10
N ASP A 73 12.28 -5.56 10.11
CA ASP A 73 13.71 -5.32 9.90
C ASP A 73 14.03 -3.81 9.87
N ALA A 74 14.93 -3.39 10.75
CA ALA A 74 15.39 -2.01 10.82
C ALA A 74 16.18 -1.56 9.57
N HIS A 75 16.80 -2.48 8.84
CA HIS A 75 17.53 -2.17 7.61
C HIS A 75 16.64 -1.44 6.59
N TYR A 76 15.43 -1.97 6.34
CA TYR A 76 14.49 -1.40 5.37
C TYR A 76 13.90 -0.05 5.79
N ARG A 77 14.13 0.39 7.04
CA ARG A 77 13.75 1.72 7.54
C ARG A 77 14.83 2.78 7.34
N THR A 78 15.98 2.42 6.77
CA THR A 78 16.98 3.38 6.27
C THR A 78 16.63 3.84 4.86
N LEU A 79 17.14 4.99 4.40
CA LEU A 79 16.91 5.45 3.02
C LEU A 79 17.34 4.41 1.98
N ASN A 80 18.57 3.90 2.11
CA ASN A 80 19.10 2.89 1.19
C ASN A 80 18.32 1.57 1.30
N GLY A 81 17.97 1.14 2.51
CA GLY A 81 17.17 -0.07 2.70
C GLY A 81 15.77 0.07 2.10
N TYR A 82 15.12 1.22 2.22
CA TYR A 82 13.82 1.47 1.62
C TYR A 82 13.88 1.43 0.09
N MET A 83 14.94 1.99 -0.51
CA MET A 83 15.18 1.87 -1.95
C MET A 83 15.38 0.41 -2.37
N ILE A 84 16.19 -0.35 -1.63
CA ILE A 84 16.39 -1.79 -1.88
C ILE A 84 15.08 -2.56 -1.76
N LEU A 85 14.22 -2.23 -0.79
CA LEU A 85 12.92 -2.86 -0.61
C LEU A 85 12.03 -2.66 -1.85
N ILE A 86 12.00 -1.44 -2.40
CA ILE A 86 11.23 -1.12 -3.61
C ILE A 86 11.81 -1.85 -4.83
N GLU A 87 13.13 -1.78 -5.03
CA GLU A 87 13.82 -2.50 -6.11
C GLU A 87 13.54 -4.00 -6.06
N LYS A 88 13.55 -4.59 -4.86
CA LYS A 88 13.26 -6.00 -4.65
C LYS A 88 11.78 -6.30 -4.87
N GLU A 89 10.90 -5.89 -3.96
CA GLU A 89 9.52 -6.40 -3.91
C GLU A 89 8.59 -5.84 -5.00
N TRP A 90 8.94 -4.70 -5.59
CA TRP A 90 8.09 -4.04 -6.55
C TRP A 90 8.64 -4.13 -7.96
N LEU A 91 9.91 -3.77 -8.15
CA LEU A 91 10.50 -3.73 -9.50
C LEU A 91 10.92 -5.13 -9.96
N SER A 92 11.76 -5.82 -9.20
CA SER A 92 12.27 -7.14 -9.61
C SER A 92 11.18 -8.24 -9.57
N PHE A 93 10.25 -8.16 -8.62
CA PHE A 93 9.11 -9.08 -8.52
C PHE A 93 7.92 -8.70 -9.43
N GLY A 94 8.08 -7.67 -10.27
CA GLY A 94 7.23 -7.46 -11.44
C GLY A 94 5.89 -6.79 -11.18
N HIS A 95 5.80 -5.89 -10.20
CA HIS A 95 4.65 -4.99 -10.10
C HIS A 95 4.49 -4.22 -11.42
N LYS A 96 3.28 -4.25 -11.98
CA LYS A 96 2.99 -3.73 -13.33
C LYS A 96 2.89 -2.20 -13.37
N PHE A 97 3.93 -1.48 -12.96
CA PHE A 97 3.95 -0.01 -12.88
C PHE A 97 3.43 0.67 -14.15
N PHE A 98 3.88 0.22 -15.33
CA PHE A 98 3.45 0.77 -16.61
C PHE A 98 1.92 0.77 -16.77
N LEU A 99 1.27 -0.37 -16.46
CA LEU A 99 -0.17 -0.56 -16.58
C LEU A 99 -0.95 0.10 -15.43
N ARG A 100 -0.43 0.00 -14.20
CA ARG A 100 -1.09 0.53 -12.99
C ARG A 100 -1.10 2.06 -12.95
N ILE A 101 -0.05 2.70 -13.47
CA ILE A 101 0.07 4.16 -13.59
C ILE A 101 -0.53 4.66 -14.91
N GLY A 102 -0.48 3.85 -15.97
CA GLY A 102 -0.94 4.24 -17.31
C GLY A 102 0.07 5.08 -18.07
N HIS A 103 1.35 4.70 -18.02
CA HIS A 103 2.43 5.46 -18.64
C HIS A 103 2.33 5.43 -20.17
N GLY A 104 1.87 6.52 -20.78
CA GLY A 104 1.76 6.65 -22.24
C GLY A 104 0.55 5.96 -22.88
N ASP A 105 -0.31 5.31 -22.08
CA ASP A 105 -1.58 4.71 -22.53
C ASP A 105 -2.76 5.56 -22.03
N LYS A 106 -3.78 5.74 -22.87
CA LYS A 106 -5.03 6.41 -22.50
C LYS A 106 -6.08 5.46 -21.93
N SER A 107 -5.86 4.15 -22.02
CA SER A 107 -6.74 3.16 -21.41
C SER A 107 -6.64 3.20 -19.89
N ASP A 108 -7.80 3.21 -19.22
CA ASP A 108 -7.92 3.19 -17.76
C ASP A 108 -8.19 1.77 -17.20
N SER A 109 -8.31 0.74 -18.05
CA SER A 109 -8.84 -0.58 -17.65
C SER A 109 -8.02 -1.32 -16.59
N GLU A 110 -6.72 -1.04 -16.52
CA GLU A 110 -5.79 -1.70 -15.58
C GLU A 110 -5.17 -0.74 -14.55
N ARG A 111 -5.57 0.53 -14.56
CA ARG A 111 -5.01 1.54 -13.66
C ARG A 111 -5.51 1.34 -12.24
N SER A 112 -4.60 1.41 -11.28
CA SER A 112 -4.94 1.26 -9.87
C SER A 112 -3.83 1.84 -8.98
N PRO A 113 -4.18 2.55 -7.89
CA PRO A 113 -3.22 3.23 -7.02
C PRO A 113 -2.53 2.29 -6.02
N VAL A 114 -2.13 1.08 -6.45
CA VAL A 114 -1.59 0.03 -5.57
C VAL A 114 -0.31 0.46 -4.86
N PHE A 115 0.66 0.99 -5.61
CA PHE A 115 1.90 1.49 -5.03
C PHE A 115 1.67 2.74 -4.16
N LEU A 116 0.74 3.62 -4.56
CA LEU A 116 0.37 4.78 -3.75
C LEU A 116 -0.25 4.37 -2.40
N GLN A 117 -1.08 3.32 -2.38
CA GLN A 117 -1.59 2.76 -1.12
C GLN A 117 -0.46 2.24 -0.23
N PHE A 118 0.56 1.61 -0.81
CA PHE A 118 1.74 1.17 -0.05
C PHE A 118 2.52 2.35 0.55
N LEU A 119 2.70 3.44 -0.21
CA LEU A 119 3.34 4.66 0.29
C LEU A 119 2.52 5.29 1.42
N ASP A 120 1.19 5.33 1.30
CA ASP A 120 0.31 5.80 2.37
C ASP A 120 0.45 4.92 3.62
N CYS A 121 0.39 3.59 3.48
CA CYS A 121 0.66 2.67 4.60
C CYS A 121 2.03 2.93 5.25
N THR A 122 3.08 3.17 4.45
CA THR A 122 4.42 3.51 4.97
C THR A 122 4.38 4.84 5.75
N PHE A 123 3.67 5.84 5.22
CA PHE A 123 3.47 7.10 5.91
C PHE A 123 2.75 6.90 7.24
N GLN A 124 1.65 6.13 7.27
CA GLN A 124 0.94 5.82 8.53
C GLN A 124 1.86 5.19 9.58
N LEU A 125 2.76 4.26 9.18
CA LEU A 125 3.75 3.67 10.09
C LEU A 125 4.78 4.68 10.61
N SER A 126 5.09 5.72 9.83
CA SER A 126 6.02 6.78 10.25
C SER A 126 5.41 7.82 11.20
N GLN A 127 4.07 7.89 11.26
CA GLN A 127 3.34 8.82 12.12
C GLN A 127 2.95 8.23 13.49
N GLN A 128 3.25 6.95 13.73
CA GLN A 128 3.03 6.27 15.01
C GLN A 128 4.29 6.30 15.88
#